data_AF-A0A8J4VR83-F1
#
_entry.id   AF-A0A8J4VR83-F1
#
_cell.length_a   1.000
_cell.length_b   1.000
_cell.length_c   1.000
_cell.angle_alpha   90.00
_cell.angle_beta   90.00
_cell.angle_gamma   90.00
#
_symmetry.space_group_name_H-M   'P 1'
#
loop_
_entity.id
_entity.type
_entity.pdbx_description
1 polymer ?
#
loop_
_entity_poly.entity_id
_entity_poly.type
_entity_poly.pdbx_seq_one_letter_code
_entity_poly.pdbx_strand_id
1 'polypeptide(L)'
;MLSVSLKSEYPKYTPLLAKILEGLLSQSNVEDKIHHDEEVIDSANEVVDSIDREELAKFISLKSDPEDEEAEKNKKKMEITRDQLAEALYEKGLALADIESLKGQEASSLASSKDLEITRDQSQPEFGVQPDLFEENFKELKKWVNLKSSKYGTLLVLVLCERRSGRLGTALKALNDIIQDDGEPPKKKIYELKLALLDEIGWSHLAIYERQWMHVRFPASLPLF
;
A
#
# COMPACT_ATOMS: atom_id res chain seq x y z
N MET A 1 16.49 -6.34 19.82
CA MET A 1 16.77 -7.39 20.84
C MET A 1 15.53 -7.79 21.63
N LEU A 2 14.71 -6.87 22.15
CA LEU A 2 13.50 -7.22 22.91
C LEU A 2 12.41 -7.91 22.06
N SER A 3 12.20 -7.45 20.83
CA SER A 3 11.19 -8.00 19.90
C SER A 3 11.45 -9.48 19.54
N VAL A 4 12.71 -9.86 19.36
CA VAL A 4 13.11 -11.23 19.02
C VAL A 4 12.83 -12.19 20.19
N SER A 5 13.12 -11.78 21.43
CA SER A 5 12.81 -12.57 22.62
C SER A 5 11.29 -12.74 22.80
N LEU A 6 10.51 -11.67 22.68
CA LEU A 6 9.05 -11.74 22.82
C LEU A 6 8.40 -12.60 21.73
N LYS A 7 8.93 -12.55 20.51
CA LYS A 7 8.48 -13.39 19.40
C LYS A 7 8.78 -14.88 19.63
N SER A 8 9.89 -15.19 20.30
CA SER A 8 10.21 -16.57 20.67
C SER A 8 9.32 -17.12 21.79
N GLU A 9 8.85 -16.27 22.71
CA GLU A 9 7.95 -16.66 23.80
C GLU A 9 6.48 -16.72 23.36
N TYR A 10 6.05 -15.84 22.46
CA TYR A 10 4.66 -15.72 21.99
C TYR A 10 4.56 -15.65 20.46
N PRO A 11 4.89 -16.75 19.74
CA PRO A 11 5.00 -16.74 18.27
C PRO A 11 3.67 -16.53 17.53
N LYS A 12 2.53 -16.77 18.19
CA LYS A 12 1.18 -16.67 17.58
C LYS A 12 0.37 -15.47 18.08
N TYR A 13 0.99 -14.54 18.80
CA TYR A 13 0.26 -13.41 19.36
C TYR A 13 0.19 -12.25 18.35
N THR A 14 -0.91 -12.19 17.60
CA THR A 14 -1.15 -11.21 16.52
C THR A 14 -0.89 -9.75 16.92
N PRO A 15 -1.34 -9.25 18.09
CA PRO A 15 -1.10 -7.85 18.44
C PRO A 15 0.38 -7.50 18.63
N LEU A 16 1.21 -8.46 19.08
CA LEU A 16 2.65 -8.25 19.18
C LEU A 16 3.30 -8.20 17.80
N LEU A 17 2.91 -9.11 16.90
CA LEU A 17 3.43 -9.13 15.53
C LEU A 17 3.05 -7.84 14.78
N ALA A 18 1.81 -7.38 14.92
CA ALA A 18 1.37 -6.10 14.35
C ALA A 18 2.18 -4.91 14.89
N LYS A 19 2.52 -4.92 16.19
CA LYS A 19 3.36 -3.87 16.79
C LYS A 19 4.82 -3.93 16.32
N ILE A 20 5.33 -5.12 16.00
CA ILE A 20 6.66 -5.27 15.39
C ILE A 20 6.66 -4.66 13.98
N LEU A 21 5.63 -4.94 13.17
CA LEU A 21 5.45 -4.36 11.84
C LEU A 21 5.41 -2.83 11.89
N GLU A 22 4.59 -2.24 12.77
CA GLU A 22 4.52 -0.78 12.96
C GLU A 22 5.88 -0.17 13.35
N GLY A 23 6.64 -0.88 14.19
CA GLY A 23 7.98 -0.48 14.58
C GLY A 23 8.98 -0.51 13.43
N LEU A 24 8.86 -1.46 12.49
CA LEU A 24 9.67 -1.53 11.28
C LEU A 24 9.33 -0.38 10.33
N LEU A 25 8.05 -0.12 10.07
CA LEU A 25 7.59 0.97 9.20
C LEU A 25 8.07 2.36 9.68
N SER A 26 8.18 2.53 11.00
CA SER A 26 8.69 3.76 11.60
C SER A 26 10.19 3.99 11.35
N GLN A 27 10.95 2.96 11.01
CA GLN A 27 12.41 3.00 10.84
C GLN A 27 12.86 3.31 9.40
N SER A 28 11.99 3.91 8.58
CA SER A 28 12.12 4.19 7.12
C SER A 28 13.36 4.95 6.58
N ASN A 29 14.43 5.11 7.36
CA ASN A 29 15.67 5.79 6.98
C ASN A 29 16.82 4.80 6.73
N VAL A 30 16.55 3.70 6.02
CA VAL A 30 17.53 2.65 5.71
C VAL A 30 18.14 2.90 4.33
N GLU A 31 19.48 2.86 4.23
CA GLU A 31 20.22 3.06 2.98
C GLU A 31 19.90 2.00 1.91
N ASP A 32 19.46 0.81 2.35
CA ASP A 32 18.98 -0.28 1.50
C ASP A 32 17.44 -0.43 1.65
N LYS A 33 16.72 0.28 0.77
CA LYS A 33 15.25 0.27 0.75
C LYS A 33 14.67 -1.07 0.32
N ILE A 34 15.34 -1.79 -0.59
CA ILE A 34 14.85 -3.07 -1.10
C ILE A 34 14.88 -4.10 0.03
N HIS A 35 16.00 -4.19 0.76
CA HIS A 35 16.10 -5.08 1.91
C HIS A 35 15.08 -4.73 3.00
N HIS A 36 14.88 -3.43 3.26
CA HIS A 36 13.87 -3.00 4.23
C HIS A 36 12.45 -3.41 3.82
N ASP A 37 12.09 -3.24 2.55
CA ASP A 37 10.77 -3.64 2.04
C ASP A 37 10.59 -5.17 2.09
N GLU A 38 11.65 -5.95 1.87
CA GLU A 38 11.65 -7.40 2.05
C GLU A 38 11.38 -7.79 3.52
N GLU A 39 12.01 -7.13 4.49
CA GLU A 39 11.74 -7.33 5.92
C GLU A 39 10.29 -6.97 6.30
N VAL A 40 9.74 -5.91 5.70
CA VAL A 40 8.33 -5.50 5.89
C VAL A 40 7.39 -6.57 5.36
N ILE A 41 7.66 -7.14 4.18
CA ILE A 41 6.86 -8.22 3.59
C ILE A 41 6.87 -9.45 4.49
N ASP A 42 8.05 -9.85 4.98
CA ASP A 42 8.18 -11.01 5.87
C ASP A 42 7.43 -10.80 7.19
N SER A 43 7.59 -9.63 7.82
CA SER A 43 6.86 -9.30 9.05
C SER A 43 5.35 -9.23 8.83
N ALA A 44 4.89 -8.76 7.67
CA ALA A 44 3.47 -8.73 7.33
C ALA A 44 2.90 -10.13 7.10
N ASN A 45 3.66 -11.02 6.42
CA ASN A 45 3.27 -12.41 6.23
C ASN A 45 3.09 -13.12 7.58
N GLU A 46 3.97 -12.88 8.55
CA GLU A 46 3.83 -13.46 9.89
C GLU A 46 2.55 -13.02 10.60
N VAL A 47 2.13 -11.76 10.45
CA VAL A 47 0.86 -11.28 10.99
C VAL A 47 -0.29 -12.02 10.32
N VAL A 48 -0.29 -12.12 8.99
CA VAL A 48 -1.34 -12.80 8.21
C VAL A 48 -1.42 -14.28 8.59
N ASP A 49 -0.29 -14.96 8.72
CA ASP A 49 -0.20 -16.38 9.06
C ASP A 49 -0.62 -16.68 10.51
N SER A 50 -0.52 -15.69 11.41
CA SER A 50 -1.01 -15.81 12.78
C SER A 50 -2.53 -15.79 12.90
N ILE A 51 -3.25 -15.30 11.87
CA ILE A 51 -4.69 -15.08 11.90
C ILE A 51 -5.41 -16.19 11.13
N ASP A 52 -6.33 -16.89 11.80
CA ASP A 52 -7.27 -17.79 11.11
C ASP A 52 -8.33 -16.97 10.38
N ARG A 53 -8.10 -16.77 9.08
CA ARG A 53 -8.98 -16.05 8.16
C ARG A 53 -10.37 -16.67 8.05
N GLU A 54 -10.50 -17.99 8.14
CA GLU A 54 -11.80 -18.64 8.01
C GLU A 54 -12.64 -18.45 9.26
N GLU A 55 -12.01 -18.58 10.44
CA GLU A 55 -12.65 -18.29 11.72
C GLU A 55 -13.07 -16.82 11.82
N LEU A 56 -12.19 -15.91 11.38
CA LEU A 56 -12.45 -14.48 11.32
C LEU A 56 -13.65 -14.15 10.43
N ALA A 57 -13.70 -14.71 9.22
CA ALA A 57 -14.81 -14.50 8.29
C ALA A 57 -16.15 -15.06 8.84
N LYS A 58 -16.11 -16.25 9.46
CA LYS A 58 -17.30 -16.86 10.09
C LYS A 58 -17.83 -15.98 11.21
N PHE A 59 -16.95 -15.46 12.07
CA PHE A 59 -17.34 -14.63 13.21
C PHE A 59 -17.91 -13.28 12.77
N ILE A 60 -17.30 -12.62 11.77
CA ILE A 60 -17.81 -11.36 11.21
C ILE A 60 -19.20 -11.54 10.57
N SER A 61 -19.48 -12.73 10.02
CA SER A 61 -20.77 -13.06 9.42
C SER A 61 -21.85 -13.35 10.48
N LEU A 62 -21.46 -13.71 11.70
CA LEU A 62 -22.38 -14.00 12.79
C LEU A 62 -22.84 -12.68 13.43
N LYS A 63 -24.15 -12.49 13.57
CA LYS A 63 -24.69 -11.38 14.37
C LYS A 63 -24.62 -11.77 15.85
N SER A 64 -23.71 -11.13 16.60
CA SER A 64 -23.70 -11.21 18.06
C SER A 64 -24.93 -10.52 18.65
N ASP A 65 -25.44 -11.07 19.75
CA ASP A 65 -26.53 -10.47 20.53
C ASP A 65 -26.00 -9.21 21.25
N PRO A 66 -26.61 -8.02 21.04
CA PRO A 66 -26.16 -6.77 21.67
C PRO A 66 -26.36 -6.72 23.19
N GLU A 67 -27.11 -7.65 23.80
CA GLU A 67 -27.32 -7.66 25.26
C GLU A 67 -26.27 -8.48 26.04
N ASP A 68 -25.37 -9.20 25.36
CA ASP A 68 -24.29 -9.96 26.00
C ASP A 68 -22.96 -9.17 25.99
N GLU A 69 -22.55 -8.69 27.17
CA GLU A 69 -21.28 -7.96 27.34
C GLU A 69 -20.05 -8.77 26.91
N GLU A 70 -20.06 -10.09 27.05
CA GLU A 70 -18.93 -10.95 26.68
C GLU A 70 -18.88 -11.14 25.15
N ALA A 71 -20.04 -11.28 24.51
CA ALA A 71 -20.16 -11.31 23.06
C ALA A 71 -19.71 -9.99 22.41
N GLU A 72 -20.04 -8.84 23.00
CA GLU A 72 -19.59 -7.52 22.54
C GLU A 72 -18.07 -7.32 22.70
N LYS A 73 -17.47 -7.80 23.80
CA LYS A 73 -16.01 -7.79 23.98
C LYS A 73 -15.31 -8.66 22.93
N ASN A 74 -15.86 -9.83 22.63
CA ASN A 74 -15.29 -10.73 21.62
C ASN A 74 -15.43 -10.16 20.21
N LYS A 75 -16.56 -9.52 19.89
CA LYS A 75 -16.75 -8.79 18.64
C LYS A 75 -15.74 -7.66 18.44
N LYS A 76 -15.49 -6.84 19.46
CA LYS A 76 -14.46 -5.79 19.39
C LYS A 76 -13.06 -6.35 19.15
N LYS A 77 -12.70 -7.47 19.80
CA LYS A 77 -11.42 -8.16 19.54
C LYS A 77 -11.35 -8.66 18.09
N MET A 78 -12.47 -9.17 17.56
CA MET A 78 -12.55 -9.65 16.18
C MET A 78 -12.46 -8.52 15.15
N GLU A 79 -13.02 -7.35 15.47
CA GLU A 79 -12.85 -6.15 14.65
C GLU A 79 -11.41 -5.63 14.67
N ILE A 80 -10.74 -5.64 15.83
CA ILE A 80 -9.32 -5.27 15.95
C ILE A 80 -8.43 -6.23 15.15
N THR A 81 -8.66 -7.54 15.23
CA THR A 81 -7.88 -8.53 14.47
C THR A 81 -8.13 -8.41 12.96
N ARG A 82 -9.35 -8.11 12.54
CA ARG A 82 -9.64 -7.75 11.14
C ARG A 82 -8.88 -6.51 10.70
N ASP A 83 -8.85 -5.47 11.52
CA ASP A 83 -8.14 -4.23 11.19
C ASP A 83 -6.62 -4.48 11.10
N GLN A 84 -6.05 -5.29 12.00
CA GLN A 84 -4.65 -5.73 11.95
C GLN A 84 -4.34 -6.56 10.70
N LEU A 85 -5.24 -7.46 10.29
CA LEU A 85 -5.10 -8.24 9.07
C LEU A 85 -5.10 -7.32 7.83
N ALA A 86 -6.03 -6.37 7.79
CA ALA A 86 -6.15 -5.40 6.71
C ALA A 86 -4.89 -4.51 6.60
N GLU A 87 -4.37 -4.06 7.73
CA GLU A 87 -3.15 -3.25 7.81
C GLU A 87 -1.92 -4.03 7.31
N ALA A 88 -1.73 -5.28 7.77
CA ALA A 88 -0.63 -6.12 7.31
C ALA A 88 -0.68 -6.39 5.80
N LEU A 89 -1.86 -6.74 5.26
CA LEU A 89 -2.04 -6.93 3.82
C LEU A 89 -1.80 -5.63 3.03
N TYR A 90 -2.18 -4.49 3.59
CA TYR A 90 -1.95 -3.19 2.98
C TYR A 90 -0.46 -2.85 2.87
N GLU A 91 0.28 -2.98 3.97
CA GLU A 91 1.71 -2.66 4.04
C GLU A 91 2.53 -3.62 3.16
N LYS A 92 2.18 -4.91 3.14
CA LYS A 92 2.73 -5.88 2.19
C LYS A 92 2.53 -5.44 0.73
N GLY A 93 1.35 -4.92 0.41
CA GLY A 93 1.04 -4.44 -0.94
C GLY A 93 1.88 -3.23 -1.34
N LEU A 94 2.14 -2.31 -0.42
CA LEU A 94 3.02 -1.17 -0.65
C LEU A 94 4.46 -1.60 -0.88
N ALA A 95 5.02 -2.41 0.01
CA ALA A 95 6.40 -2.89 -0.09
C ALA A 95 6.64 -3.66 -1.40
N LEU A 96 5.70 -4.51 -1.83
CA LEU A 96 5.78 -5.19 -3.12
C LEU A 96 5.82 -4.21 -4.31
N ALA A 97 5.01 -3.15 -4.27
CA ALA A 97 4.98 -2.15 -5.32
C ALA A 97 6.25 -1.29 -5.36
N ASP A 98 6.80 -0.94 -4.20
CA ASP A 98 8.03 -0.16 -4.09
C ASP A 98 9.25 -0.97 -4.58
N ILE A 99 9.36 -2.24 -4.20
CA ILE A 99 10.40 -3.15 -4.72
C ILE A 99 10.34 -3.25 -6.25
N GLU A 100 9.15 -3.40 -6.84
CA GLU A 100 9.02 -3.48 -8.30
C GLU A 100 9.44 -2.18 -9.00
N SER A 101 9.07 -1.04 -8.44
CA SER A 101 9.47 0.29 -8.94
C SER A 101 10.99 0.48 -8.89
N LEU A 102 11.62 0.10 -7.78
CA LEU A 102 13.07 0.22 -7.58
C LEU A 102 13.85 -0.74 -8.50
N LYS A 103 13.44 -2.01 -8.60
CA LYS A 103 14.05 -2.99 -9.51
C LYS A 103 13.90 -2.57 -10.98
N GLY A 104 12.77 -1.97 -11.35
CA GLY A 104 12.56 -1.39 -12.68
C GLY A 104 13.49 -0.22 -13.01
N GLN A 105 13.79 0.64 -12.02
CA GLN A 105 14.74 1.75 -12.18
C GLN A 105 16.19 1.28 -12.25
N GLU A 106 16.59 0.28 -11.45
CA GLU A 106 17.93 -0.32 -11.50
C GLU A 106 18.22 -1.02 -12.84
N ALA A 107 17.23 -1.74 -13.39
CA ALA A 107 17.36 -2.34 -14.72
C ALA A 107 17.49 -1.29 -15.84
N SER A 108 16.79 -0.15 -15.71
CA SER A 108 16.86 0.97 -16.66
C SER A 108 18.17 1.77 -16.54
N SER A 109 18.71 1.95 -15.32
CA SER A 109 19.97 2.66 -15.09
C SER A 109 21.20 1.86 -15.54
N LEU A 110 21.17 0.53 -15.41
CA LEU A 110 22.20 -0.37 -15.97
C LEU A 110 22.18 -0.38 -17.51
N ALA A 111 21.01 -0.26 -18.14
CA ALA A 111 20.88 -0.18 -19.59
C ALA A 111 21.44 1.12 -20.19
N SER A 112 21.52 2.20 -19.42
CA SER A 112 22.10 3.48 -19.87
C SER A 112 23.64 3.53 -19.83
N SER A 113 24.32 2.44 -19.45
CA SER A 113 25.79 2.40 -19.29
C SER A 113 26.55 1.60 -20.36
N LYS A 114 25.88 1.09 -21.39
CA LYS A 114 26.52 0.43 -22.54
C LYS A 114 26.10 1.06 -23.87
N ASP A 115 26.90 2.04 -24.31
CA ASP A 115 26.99 2.39 -25.73
C ASP A 115 27.64 1.23 -26.49
N LEU A 116 26.90 0.62 -27.42
CA LEU A 116 27.29 0.31 -28.81
C LEU A 116 26.28 -0.69 -29.45
N GLU A 117 25.51 -0.14 -30.38
CA GLU A 117 25.01 -0.70 -31.64
C GLU A 117 25.08 -2.24 -31.84
N ILE A 118 23.93 -2.89 -32.08
CA ILE A 118 23.63 -3.74 -33.27
C ILE A 118 22.30 -4.51 -33.11
N THR A 119 21.47 -4.33 -34.15
CA THR A 119 20.34 -5.15 -34.64
C THR A 119 19.10 -5.39 -33.79
N ARG A 120 18.01 -4.78 -34.27
CA ARG A 120 16.67 -5.38 -34.33
C ARG A 120 16.76 -6.84 -34.77
N ASP A 121 16.53 -7.77 -33.85
CA ASP A 121 15.91 -9.05 -34.20
C ASP A 121 15.05 -9.57 -33.04
N GLN A 122 14.02 -10.28 -33.42
CA GLN A 122 12.90 -10.73 -32.62
C GLN A 122 13.30 -11.81 -31.62
N SER A 123 12.92 -11.66 -30.36
CA SER A 123 12.47 -12.78 -29.52
C SER A 123 11.88 -12.24 -28.22
N GLN A 124 10.59 -12.50 -28.00
CA GLN A 124 9.98 -12.52 -26.68
C GLN A 124 10.97 -13.08 -25.64
N PRO A 125 11.20 -12.42 -24.50
CA PRO A 125 11.15 -13.17 -23.28
C PRO A 125 9.66 -13.43 -23.03
N GLU A 126 9.28 -14.70 -23.12
CA GLU A 126 8.05 -15.18 -22.52
C GLU A 126 7.93 -14.50 -21.15
N PHE A 127 6.92 -13.64 -20.99
CA PHE A 127 6.40 -13.26 -19.68
C PHE A 127 5.88 -14.58 -19.08
N GLY A 128 6.80 -15.39 -18.58
CA GLY A 128 6.50 -16.47 -17.67
C GLY A 128 5.62 -15.84 -16.62
N VAL A 129 4.44 -16.41 -16.47
CA VAL A 129 3.41 -16.02 -15.51
C VAL A 129 4.03 -16.16 -14.12
N GLN A 130 4.83 -15.17 -13.72
CA GLN A 130 5.13 -14.93 -12.33
C GLN A 130 3.78 -14.60 -11.71
N PRO A 131 3.35 -15.31 -10.66
CA PRO A 131 2.14 -14.92 -9.96
C PRO A 131 2.33 -13.45 -9.57
N ASP A 132 1.40 -12.60 -9.99
CA ASP A 132 1.41 -11.20 -9.56
C ASP A 132 1.05 -11.21 -8.07
N LEU A 133 2.08 -11.39 -7.23
CA LEU A 133 1.97 -11.47 -5.77
C LEU A 133 1.25 -10.23 -5.22
N PHE A 134 1.40 -9.09 -5.90
CA PHE A 134 0.68 -7.87 -5.57
C PHE A 134 -0.81 -7.99 -5.90
N GLU A 135 -1.18 -8.53 -7.07
CA GLU A 135 -2.59 -8.74 -7.43
C GLU A 135 -3.29 -9.76 -6.52
N GLU A 136 -2.60 -10.86 -6.17
CA GLU A 136 -3.12 -11.86 -5.22
C GLU A 136 -3.36 -11.23 -3.84
N ASN A 137 -2.36 -10.50 -3.32
CA ASN A 137 -2.47 -9.77 -2.06
C ASN A 137 -3.60 -8.74 -2.10
N PHE A 138 -3.77 -8.03 -3.22
CA PHE A 138 -4.84 -7.04 -3.39
C PHE A 138 -6.23 -7.68 -3.44
N LYS A 139 -6.37 -8.81 -4.15
CA LYS A 139 -7.63 -9.59 -4.17
C LYS A 139 -8.01 -10.05 -2.77
N GLU A 140 -7.02 -10.38 -1.95
CA GLU A 140 -7.24 -10.73 -0.56
C GLU A 140 -7.65 -9.50 0.28
N LEU A 141 -6.90 -8.40 0.21
CA LEU A 141 -7.21 -7.16 0.92
C LEU A 141 -8.63 -6.65 0.64
N LYS A 142 -9.08 -6.76 -0.61
CA LYS A 142 -10.44 -6.36 -1.05
C LYS A 142 -11.57 -7.13 -0.34
N LYS A 143 -11.31 -8.34 0.18
CA LYS A 143 -12.30 -9.11 0.95
C LYS A 143 -12.51 -8.55 2.35
N TRP A 144 -11.49 -7.92 2.92
CA TRP A 144 -11.46 -7.49 4.31
C TRP A 144 -11.74 -5.99 4.49
N VAL A 145 -11.47 -5.18 3.47
CA VAL A 145 -11.57 -3.73 3.55
C VAL A 145 -12.64 -3.17 2.61
N ASN A 146 -13.45 -2.24 3.11
CA ASN A 146 -14.33 -1.46 2.27
C ASN A 146 -13.50 -0.42 1.48
N LEU A 147 -13.41 -0.60 0.17
CA LEU A 147 -12.67 0.28 -0.74
C LEU A 147 -13.12 1.76 -0.71
N LYS A 148 -14.29 2.06 -0.13
CA LYS A 148 -14.84 3.41 0.00
C LYS A 148 -14.48 4.11 1.31
N SER A 149 -13.83 3.45 2.26
CA SER A 149 -13.52 4.08 3.55
C SER A 149 -12.24 4.92 3.50
N SER A 150 -12.34 6.16 4.00
CA SER A 150 -11.35 7.25 3.98
C SER A 150 -10.02 6.99 4.72
N LYS A 151 -9.89 5.89 5.50
CA LYS A 151 -8.82 5.66 6.49
C LYS A 151 -7.37 5.52 5.97
N TYR A 152 -7.08 5.92 4.73
CA TYR A 152 -5.76 5.94 4.11
C TYR A 152 -5.23 4.55 3.77
N GLY A 153 -4.96 4.35 2.48
CA GLY A 153 -4.15 3.23 2.02
C GLY A 153 -4.84 2.32 1.01
N THR A 154 -6.08 1.93 1.26
CA THR A 154 -6.84 1.10 0.31
C THR A 154 -6.87 1.69 -1.10
N LEU A 155 -6.81 3.02 -1.18
CA LEU A 155 -6.81 3.77 -2.43
C LEU A 155 -5.42 4.02 -3.03
N LEU A 156 -4.34 4.02 -2.24
CA LEU A 156 -2.98 4.10 -2.78
C LEU A 156 -2.61 2.79 -3.47
N VAL A 157 -2.91 1.67 -2.80
CA VAL A 157 -2.79 0.33 -3.39
C VAL A 157 -3.76 0.15 -4.54
N LEU A 158 -5.00 0.68 -4.47
CA LEU A 158 -5.90 0.70 -5.63
C LEU A 158 -5.31 1.53 -6.79
N VAL A 159 -4.77 2.72 -6.53
CA VAL A 159 -4.14 3.57 -7.56
C VAL A 159 -2.94 2.84 -8.18
N LEU A 160 -2.10 2.19 -7.38
CA LEU A 160 -1.00 1.36 -7.86
C LEU A 160 -1.52 0.18 -8.70
N CYS A 161 -2.55 -0.51 -8.24
CA CYS A 161 -3.18 -1.62 -8.96
C CYS A 161 -3.80 -1.19 -10.29
N GLU A 162 -4.50 -0.05 -10.30
CA GLU A 162 -5.10 0.52 -11.50
C GLU A 162 -4.04 1.08 -12.46
N ARG A 163 -2.92 1.60 -11.94
CA ARG A 163 -1.73 1.96 -12.75
C ARG A 163 -1.11 0.73 -13.40
N ARG A 164 -0.89 -0.35 -12.66
CA ARG A 164 -0.40 -1.65 -13.19
C ARG A 164 -1.36 -2.22 -14.23
N SER A 165 -2.67 -2.06 -14.02
CA SER A 165 -3.71 -2.52 -14.95
C SER A 165 -3.87 -1.63 -16.19
N GLY A 166 -3.09 -0.54 -16.31
CA GLY A 166 -3.19 0.43 -17.42
C GLY A 166 -4.47 1.28 -17.39
N ARG A 167 -5.26 1.22 -16.32
CA ARG A 167 -6.53 1.94 -16.15
C ARG A 167 -6.30 3.29 -15.45
N LEU A 168 -5.48 4.13 -16.07
CA LEU A 168 -5.05 5.42 -15.51
C LEU A 168 -6.23 6.36 -15.19
N GLY A 169 -7.32 6.32 -15.97
CA GLY A 169 -8.52 7.11 -15.71
C GLY A 169 -9.27 6.70 -14.44
N THR A 170 -9.33 5.40 -14.13
CA THR A 170 -9.93 4.89 -12.89
C THR A 170 -9.08 5.27 -11.69
N ALA A 171 -7.75 5.18 -11.82
CA ALA A 171 -6.79 5.64 -10.81
C ALA A 171 -6.98 7.13 -10.51
N LEU A 172 -7.09 7.98 -11.55
CA LEU A 172 -7.31 9.41 -11.39
C LEU A 172 -8.67 9.72 -10.75
N LYS A 173 -9.73 8.98 -11.13
CA LYS A 173 -11.06 9.13 -10.52
C LYS A 173 -11.02 8.81 -9.03
N ALA A 174 -10.47 7.66 -8.66
CA ALA A 174 -10.33 7.27 -7.26
C ALA A 174 -9.52 8.31 -6.46
N LEU A 175 -8.45 8.85 -7.05
CA LEU A 175 -7.64 9.89 -6.43
C LEU A 175 -8.41 11.21 -6.25
N ASN A 176 -9.26 11.57 -7.21
CA ASN A 176 -10.07 12.77 -7.13
C ASN A 176 -11.21 12.63 -6.10
N ASP A 177 -11.80 11.44 -5.99
CA ASP A 177 -12.80 11.14 -4.95
C ASP A 177 -12.19 11.32 -3.54
N ILE A 178 -10.91 10.98 -3.34
CA ILE A 178 -10.18 11.22 -2.08
C ILE A 178 -9.99 12.71 -1.81
N ILE A 179 -9.62 13.48 -2.84
CA ILE A 179 -9.42 14.92 -2.70
C ILE A 179 -10.74 15.62 -2.36
N GLN A 180 -11.87 15.07 -2.83
CA GLN A 180 -13.21 15.60 -2.58
C GLN A 180 -13.82 15.13 -1.25
N ASP A 181 -13.29 14.07 -0.63
CA ASP A 181 -13.73 13.60 0.69
C ASP A 181 -13.18 14.57 1.76
N ASP A 182 -13.96 15.63 1.99
CA ASP A 182 -13.69 16.94 2.62
C ASP A 182 -13.29 16.91 4.11
N GLY A 183 -12.78 15.77 4.61
CA GLY A 183 -12.52 15.53 6.03
C GLY A 183 -11.09 15.80 6.50
N GLU A 184 -10.10 15.80 5.60
CA GLU A 184 -8.68 15.89 5.99
C GLU A 184 -7.91 17.01 5.28
N PRO A 185 -6.89 17.59 5.95
CA PRO A 185 -6.06 18.61 5.34
C PRO A 185 -5.44 18.08 4.05
N PRO A 186 -5.34 18.92 3.00
CA PRO A 186 -4.73 18.53 1.74
C PRO A 186 -3.37 17.86 1.97
N LYS A 187 -3.22 16.58 1.59
CA LYS A 187 -1.94 15.87 1.75
C LYS A 187 -1.10 16.03 0.48
N LYS A 188 0.05 16.69 0.59
CA LYS A 188 0.94 16.98 -0.57
C LYS A 188 1.24 15.74 -1.42
N LYS A 189 1.51 14.58 -0.78
CA LYS A 189 1.79 13.30 -1.45
C LYS A 189 0.68 12.87 -2.42
N ILE A 190 -0.59 13.14 -2.10
CA ILE A 190 -1.75 12.78 -2.94
C ILE A 190 -1.74 13.62 -4.24
N TYR A 191 -1.43 14.90 -4.13
CA TYR A 191 -1.33 15.80 -5.28
C TYR A 191 -0.08 15.54 -6.13
N GLU A 192 1.05 15.16 -5.51
CA GLU A 192 2.24 14.69 -6.24
C GLU A 192 1.93 13.44 -7.08
N LEU A 193 1.17 12.49 -6.53
CA LEU A 193 0.69 11.33 -7.28
C LEU A 193 -0.30 11.71 -8.39
N LYS A 194 -1.17 12.69 -8.15
CA LYS A 194 -2.08 13.21 -9.19
C LYS A 194 -1.29 13.77 -10.37
N LEU A 195 -0.23 14.53 -10.09
CA LEU A 195 0.67 15.06 -11.12
C LEU A 195 1.35 13.96 -11.90
N ALA A 196 1.90 12.95 -11.22
CA ALA A 196 2.54 11.81 -11.88
C ALA A 196 1.57 11.07 -12.82
N LEU A 197 0.31 10.86 -12.39
CA LEU A 197 -0.73 10.26 -13.23
C LEU A 197 -1.09 11.15 -14.43
N LEU A 198 -1.25 12.46 -14.24
CA LEU A 198 -1.57 13.38 -15.33
C LEU A 198 -0.44 13.44 -16.36
N ASP A 199 0.82 13.39 -15.91
CA ASP A 199 2.00 13.34 -16.78
C ASP A 199 2.05 12.02 -17.56
N GLU A 200 1.74 10.87 -16.93
CA GLU A 200 1.66 9.55 -17.59
C GLU A 200 0.53 9.45 -18.62
N ILE A 201 -0.62 10.07 -18.35
CA ILE A 201 -1.74 10.13 -19.30
C ILE A 201 -1.43 11.09 -20.47
N GLY A 202 -0.45 11.99 -20.31
CA GLY A 202 -0.09 13.00 -21.30
C GLY A 202 -0.95 14.27 -21.24
N TRP A 203 -1.67 14.50 -20.13
CA TRP A 203 -2.51 15.69 -19.93
C TRP A 203 -1.68 16.87 -19.38
N SER A 204 -0.71 17.30 -20.18
CA SER A 204 0.30 18.31 -19.81
C SER A 204 -0.32 19.65 -19.36
N HIS A 205 -1.38 20.10 -20.01
CA HIS A 205 -2.10 21.33 -19.65
C HIS A 205 -2.66 21.28 -18.22
N LEU A 206 -3.26 20.15 -17.83
CA LEU A 206 -3.78 19.95 -16.47
C LEU A 206 -2.66 19.76 -15.47
N ALA A 207 -1.57 19.08 -15.84
CA ALA A 207 -0.41 18.93 -14.96
C ALA A 207 0.25 20.28 -14.65
N ILE A 208 0.40 21.16 -15.64
CA ILE A 208 0.93 22.52 -15.45
C ILE A 208 0.03 23.32 -14.50
N TYR A 209 -1.28 23.28 -14.74
CA TYR A 209 -2.26 23.97 -13.89
C TYR A 209 -2.17 23.45 -12.44
N GLU A 210 -2.17 22.14 -12.24
CA GLU A 210 -2.11 21.54 -10.92
C GLU A 210 -0.77 21.83 -10.20
N ARG A 211 0.35 21.89 -10.93
CA ARG A 211 1.65 22.34 -10.39
C ARG A 211 1.58 23.77 -9.88
N GLN A 212 0.90 24.68 -10.57
CA GLN A 212 0.70 26.04 -10.08
C GLN A 212 -0.13 26.06 -8.80
N TRP A 213 -1.21 25.28 -8.76
CA TRP A 213 -2.06 25.16 -7.57
C TRP A 213 -1.36 24.54 -6.37
N MET A 214 -0.39 23.65 -6.57
CA MET A 214 0.44 23.13 -5.48
C MET A 214 1.18 24.23 -4.72
N HIS A 215 1.68 25.26 -5.41
CA HIS A 215 2.36 26.39 -4.75
C HIS A 215 1.40 27.24 -3.90
N VAL A 216 0.14 27.32 -4.33
CA VAL A 216 -0.91 28.06 -3.62
C VAL A 216 -1.43 27.27 -2.42
N ARG A 217 -1.65 25.96 -2.58
CA ARG A 217 -2.15 25.07 -1.52
C ARG A 217 -1.09 24.76 -0.46
N PHE A 218 0.18 24.69 -0.87
CA PHE A 218 1.32 24.36 -0.01
C PHE A 218 2.40 25.45 -0.08
N PRO A 219 2.12 26.65 0.46
CA PRO A 219 3.11 27.72 0.48
C PRO A 219 4.26 27.38 1.43
N ALA A 220 5.48 27.80 1.10
CA ALA A 220 6.68 27.56 1.92
C ALA A 220 6.66 28.30 3.27
N SER A 221 5.91 29.40 3.34
CA SER A 221 5.67 30.17 4.56
C SER A 221 4.26 30.73 4.52
N LEU A 222 3.65 30.89 5.69
CA LEU A 222 2.38 31.62 5.78
C LEU A 222 2.58 33.06 5.29
N PRO A 223 1.60 33.64 4.58
CA PRO A 223 1.68 35.03 4.18
C PRO A 223 1.85 35.91 5.44
N LEU A 224 2.78 36.86 5.36
CA LEU A 224 2.94 37.88 6.39
C LEU A 224 1.68 38.76 6.38
N PHE A 225 1.05 38.90 7.54
CA PHE A 225 -0.18 39.67 7.76
C PHE A 225 -0.08 41.12 7.27
#